data_AF-A0A0H2SHU7-F1
#
_entry.id   AF-A0A0H2SHU7-F1
#
_cell.length_a   1.000
_cell.length_b   1.000
_cell.length_c   1.000
_cell.angle_alpha   90.00
_cell.angle_beta   90.00
_cell.angle_gamma   90.00
#
_symmetry.space_group_name_H-M   'P 1'
#
loop_
_entity.id
_entity.type
_entity.pdbx_description
1 polymer ?
#
loop_
_entity_poly.entity_id
_entity_poly.type
_entity_poly.pdbx_seq_one_letter_code
_entity_poly.pdbx_strand_id
1 'polypeptide(L)'
;MKDRYIKQVLAKYGLEYKKKDIVEKIDYDKTSLSEDKILEKYTIGESFFFRDKELWNFLKGYFEKKEFWKILSLGCSRGEEVYNFSFILNEKGKKYQIIGIDASKKRIAEARQGIYKFWSVRFMNEKDKIKFFNKEKEIYYVKPEFKKNVEFKKENILEYLNSTKEKYDIITIRRVLIYFSNEKIKYILNRIYEILDNEGILILGNGEFYPEMMELYKIFYNKNFTVWMKKTDKNLADNKKNFLDYYEKKGKKLLKKNNKERFYKERLYKNNSKEFTENIDKENYIEIIKDLINKKEYMYAYQLISNISEESIDPLIFKYKVILEIELNLNAKNTIEKALFLNPNDEELWNIKKIIDG
;
A
#
# COMPACT_ATOMS: atom_id res chain seq x y z
N MET A 1 -21.93 10.39 -24.09
CA MET A 1 -22.51 11.18 -22.98
C MET A 1 -22.24 10.53 -21.61
N LYS A 2 -22.51 9.22 -21.44
CA LYS A 2 -22.33 8.48 -20.17
C LYS A 2 -20.86 8.46 -19.66
N ASP A 3 -19.87 8.21 -20.51
CA ASP A 3 -18.44 8.26 -20.12
C ASP A 3 -17.98 9.62 -19.60
N ARG A 4 -18.49 10.71 -20.19
CA ARG A 4 -18.14 12.07 -19.78
C ARG A 4 -18.59 12.33 -18.34
N TYR A 5 -19.79 11.86 -17.99
CA TYR A 5 -20.31 11.98 -16.63
C TYR A 5 -19.51 11.12 -15.64
N ILE A 6 -19.19 9.87 -15.99
CA ILE A 6 -18.35 9.02 -15.13
C ILE A 6 -16.97 9.65 -14.89
N LYS A 7 -16.33 10.20 -15.94
CA LYS A 7 -15.08 10.95 -15.80
C LYS A 7 -15.20 12.13 -14.83
N GLN A 8 -16.28 12.90 -14.93
CA GLN A 8 -16.55 14.02 -14.03
C GLN A 8 -16.71 13.57 -12.58
N VAL A 9 -17.47 12.48 -12.35
CA VAL A 9 -17.64 11.90 -11.02
C VAL A 9 -16.30 11.40 -10.48
N LEU A 10 -15.55 10.59 -11.22
CA LEU A 10 -14.25 10.08 -10.75
C LEU A 10 -13.26 11.21 -10.46
N ALA A 11 -13.19 12.22 -11.33
CA ALA A 11 -12.32 13.38 -11.15
C ALA A 11 -12.65 14.18 -9.88
N LYS A 12 -13.93 14.32 -9.51
CA LYS A 12 -14.37 14.95 -8.25
C LYS A 12 -13.76 14.26 -7.02
N TYR A 13 -13.60 12.93 -7.07
CA TYR A 13 -12.98 12.14 -6.00
C TYR A 13 -11.47 11.93 -6.19
N GLY A 14 -10.85 12.55 -7.21
CA GLY A 14 -9.44 12.38 -7.55
C GLY A 14 -9.09 10.98 -8.08
N LEU A 15 -10.10 10.19 -8.45
CA LEU A 15 -9.92 8.84 -8.96
C LEU A 15 -9.54 8.91 -10.43
N GLU A 16 -8.58 8.08 -10.83
CA GLU A 16 -8.16 7.95 -12.22
C GLU A 16 -9.27 7.29 -13.03
N TYR A 17 -9.52 7.74 -14.26
CA TYR A 17 -10.44 7.07 -15.17
C TYR A 17 -9.70 5.97 -15.93
N LYS A 18 -10.10 4.72 -15.72
CA LYS A 18 -9.59 3.57 -16.48
C LYS A 18 -10.73 2.96 -17.31
N LYS A 19 -10.65 3.07 -18.64
CA LYS A 19 -11.72 2.63 -19.55
C LYS A 19 -12.04 1.15 -19.37
N LYS A 20 -11.01 0.31 -19.22
CA LYS A 20 -11.15 -1.13 -18.99
C LYS A 20 -11.96 -1.44 -17.72
N ASP A 21 -11.61 -0.80 -16.60
CA ASP A 21 -12.32 -0.95 -15.32
C ASP A 21 -13.81 -0.60 -15.42
N ILE A 22 -14.14 0.43 -16.20
CA ILE A 22 -15.52 0.91 -16.30
C ILE A 22 -16.36 -0.01 -17.18
N VAL A 23 -15.84 -0.47 -18.32
CA VAL A 23 -16.56 -1.39 -19.20
C VAL A 23 -16.82 -2.74 -18.51
N GLU A 24 -15.90 -3.20 -17.66
CA GLU A 24 -16.06 -4.45 -16.91
C GLU A 24 -17.00 -4.29 -15.70
N LYS A 25 -16.98 -3.15 -15.01
CA LYS A 25 -17.67 -2.98 -13.70
C LYS A 25 -18.99 -2.22 -13.77
N ILE A 26 -19.20 -1.41 -14.79
CA ILE A 26 -20.39 -0.55 -14.94
C ILE A 26 -21.12 -0.93 -16.22
N ASP A 27 -22.21 -1.69 -16.05
CA ASP A 27 -23.19 -1.90 -17.12
C ASP A 27 -23.97 -0.59 -17.33
N TYR A 28 -23.69 0.09 -18.44
CA TYR A 28 -24.28 1.38 -18.79
C TYR A 28 -25.79 1.35 -18.95
N ASP A 29 -26.38 0.19 -19.21
CA ASP A 29 -27.82 0.06 -19.50
C ASP A 29 -28.60 -0.41 -18.28
N LYS A 30 -27.94 -1.08 -17.34
CA LYS A 30 -28.56 -1.53 -16.07
C LYS A 30 -28.24 -0.67 -14.86
N THR A 31 -27.18 0.14 -14.92
CA THR A 31 -26.74 0.95 -13.77
C THR A 31 -27.34 2.34 -13.86
N SER A 32 -28.19 2.73 -12.89
CA SER A 32 -28.51 4.15 -12.72
C SER A 32 -27.22 4.91 -12.43
N LEU A 33 -26.84 5.85 -13.30
CA LEU A 33 -25.60 6.62 -13.22
C LEU A 33 -25.67 7.69 -12.12
N SER A 34 -26.04 7.34 -10.89
CA SER A 34 -25.84 8.23 -9.75
C SER A 34 -24.39 8.18 -9.28
N GLU A 35 -23.90 9.28 -8.69
CA GLU A 35 -22.54 9.34 -8.14
C GLU A 35 -22.25 8.15 -7.22
N ASP A 36 -23.16 7.85 -6.30
CA ASP A 36 -23.00 6.76 -5.32
C ASP A 36 -22.84 5.38 -5.99
N LYS A 37 -23.61 5.08 -7.04
CA LYS A 37 -23.51 3.78 -7.74
C LYS A 37 -22.25 3.67 -8.56
N ILE A 38 -21.79 4.77 -9.17
CA ILE A 38 -20.52 4.80 -9.89
C ILE A 38 -19.38 4.46 -8.93
N LEU A 39 -19.33 5.10 -7.76
CA LEU A 39 -18.29 4.85 -6.75
C LEU A 39 -18.34 3.43 -6.20
N GLU A 40 -19.55 2.91 -5.93
CA GLU A 40 -19.76 1.55 -5.44
C GLU A 40 -19.22 0.50 -6.42
N LYS A 41 -19.46 0.69 -7.73
CA LYS A 41 -19.03 -0.23 -8.78
C LYS A 41 -17.56 -0.08 -9.16
N TYR A 42 -17.04 1.14 -9.14
CA TYR A 42 -15.68 1.42 -9.57
C TYR A 42 -14.63 0.81 -8.63
N THR A 43 -14.89 0.89 -7.33
CA THR A 43 -13.96 0.42 -6.30
C THR A 43 -14.26 -1.01 -5.86
N ILE A 44 -13.22 -1.84 -5.72
CA ILE A 44 -13.34 -3.17 -5.13
C ILE A 44 -13.41 -2.99 -3.61
N GLY A 45 -14.60 -3.21 -3.04
CA GLY A 45 -14.87 -3.03 -1.61
C GLY A 45 -14.66 -4.28 -0.76
N GLU A 46 -14.01 -5.32 -1.26
CA GLU A 46 -13.85 -6.56 -0.49
C GLU A 46 -12.96 -6.34 0.74
N SER A 47 -13.58 -6.48 1.91
CA SER A 47 -12.97 -6.31 3.22
C SER A 47 -13.44 -7.45 4.13
N PHE A 48 -12.60 -7.83 5.08
CA PHE A 48 -12.88 -8.86 6.07
C PHE A 48 -12.06 -8.64 7.34
N PHE A 49 -12.57 -9.12 8.45
CA PHE A 49 -11.94 -8.95 9.77
C PHE A 49 -10.57 -9.61 9.82
N PHE A 50 -9.64 -8.93 10.49
CA PHE A 50 -8.25 -9.36 10.66
C PHE A 50 -7.47 -9.72 9.37
N ARG A 51 -7.79 -9.06 8.23
CA ARG A 51 -6.98 -9.13 7.01
C ARG A 51 -5.53 -8.70 7.27
N ASP A 52 -4.56 -9.46 6.78
CA ASP A 52 -3.13 -9.34 7.08
C ASP A 52 -2.87 -9.58 8.59
N LYS A 53 -3.13 -10.80 9.06
CA LYS A 53 -3.10 -11.20 10.48
C LYS A 53 -1.85 -10.73 11.24
N GLU A 54 -0.69 -10.73 10.59
CA GLU A 54 0.56 -10.31 11.19
C GLU A 54 0.62 -8.83 11.55
N LEU A 55 -0.02 -7.96 10.76
CA LEU A 55 -0.18 -6.54 11.09
C LEU A 55 -0.92 -6.38 12.42
N TRP A 56 -2.03 -7.10 12.59
CA TRP A 56 -2.83 -7.03 13.82
C TRP A 56 -2.08 -7.60 15.03
N ASN A 57 -1.28 -8.65 14.84
CA ASN A 57 -0.41 -9.16 15.91
C ASN A 57 0.64 -8.14 16.34
N PHE A 58 1.26 -7.43 15.39
CA PHE A 58 2.17 -6.34 15.69
C PHE A 58 1.46 -5.19 16.42
N LEU A 59 0.28 -4.79 15.94
CA LEU A 59 -0.50 -3.71 16.55
C LEU A 59 -0.92 -4.03 17.98
N LYS A 60 -1.20 -5.30 18.31
CA LYS A 60 -1.43 -5.71 19.70
C LYS A 60 -0.26 -5.31 20.62
N GLY A 61 0.99 -5.53 20.21
CA GLY A 61 2.15 -5.08 21.00
C GLY A 61 2.30 -3.55 20.98
N TYR A 62 2.05 -2.92 19.83
CA TYR A 62 2.21 -1.48 19.66
C TYR A 62 1.25 -0.65 20.54
N PHE A 63 0.02 -1.12 20.74
CA PHE A 63 -0.99 -0.43 21.55
C PHE A 63 -0.68 -0.33 23.04
N GLU A 64 0.30 -1.07 23.56
CA GLU A 64 0.74 -0.94 24.95
C GLU A 64 1.48 0.36 25.24
N LYS A 65 1.96 1.06 24.21
CA LYS A 65 2.82 2.24 24.35
C LYS A 65 2.11 3.50 24.85
N LYS A 66 0.79 3.58 24.70
CA LYS A 66 -0.01 4.77 25.04
C LYS A 66 -1.36 4.36 25.62
N GLU A 67 -1.91 5.23 26.46
CA GLU A 67 -3.23 5.03 27.07
C GLU A 67 -4.39 5.51 26.20
N PHE A 68 -4.15 6.49 25.33
CA PHE A 68 -5.14 7.02 24.38
C PHE A 68 -4.62 6.92 22.95
N TRP A 69 -5.48 6.46 22.04
CA TRP A 69 -5.17 6.29 20.62
C TRP A 69 -6.18 7.01 19.73
N LYS A 70 -5.70 7.88 18.85
CA LYS A 70 -6.50 8.51 17.80
C LYS A 70 -6.16 7.93 16.44
N ILE A 71 -7.13 7.26 15.80
CA ILE A 71 -6.92 6.47 14.59
C ILE A 71 -7.83 6.95 13.46
N LEU A 72 -7.27 7.05 12.26
CA LEU A 72 -7.98 7.36 11.03
C LEU A 72 -7.83 6.23 10.01
N SER A 73 -8.93 5.66 9.54
CA SER A 73 -8.98 4.72 8.42
C SER A 73 -9.58 5.41 7.20
N LEU A 74 -8.75 5.64 6.18
CA LEU A 74 -9.12 6.25 4.91
C LEU A 74 -9.49 5.15 3.90
N GLY A 75 -10.71 5.21 3.36
CA GLY A 75 -11.27 4.14 2.53
C GLY A 75 -11.65 2.91 3.34
N CYS A 76 -12.34 3.12 4.47
CA CYS A 76 -12.65 2.09 5.46
C CYS A 76 -13.66 1.01 4.99
N SER A 77 -14.21 1.13 3.78
CA SER A 77 -15.20 0.22 3.22
C SER A 77 -16.37 -0.01 4.19
N ARG A 78 -16.69 -1.28 4.49
CA ARG A 78 -17.78 -1.69 5.38
C ARG A 78 -17.36 -1.71 6.84
N GLY A 79 -16.21 -1.13 7.20
CA GLY A 79 -15.79 -0.89 8.57
C GLY A 79 -15.08 -2.05 9.29
N GLU A 80 -14.80 -3.19 8.64
CA GLU A 80 -14.15 -4.33 9.31
C GLU A 80 -12.77 -3.95 9.89
N GLU A 81 -11.99 -3.14 9.17
CA GLU A 81 -10.70 -2.65 9.65
C GLU A 81 -10.83 -1.73 10.88
N VAL A 82 -11.78 -0.80 10.83
CA VAL A 82 -12.08 0.13 11.92
C VAL A 82 -12.49 -0.64 13.17
N TYR A 83 -13.29 -1.69 13.01
CA TYR A 83 -13.69 -2.54 14.12
C TYR A 83 -12.56 -3.41 14.66
N ASN A 84 -11.61 -3.89 13.84
CA ASN A 84 -10.42 -4.59 14.36
C ASN A 84 -9.64 -3.71 15.35
N PHE A 85 -9.46 -2.42 15.05
CA PHE A 85 -8.84 -1.48 15.97
C PHE A 85 -9.62 -1.37 17.28
N SER A 86 -10.94 -1.16 17.18
CA SER A 86 -11.84 -1.05 18.33
C SER A 86 -11.80 -2.30 19.22
N PHE A 87 -11.82 -3.49 18.62
CA PHE A 87 -11.72 -4.78 19.32
C PHE A 87 -10.43 -4.86 20.12
N ILE A 88 -9.28 -4.68 19.46
CA ILE A 88 -7.97 -4.84 20.11
C ILE A 88 -7.77 -3.81 21.23
N LEU A 89 -8.14 -2.56 21.00
CA LEU A 89 -7.96 -1.48 21.98
C LEU A 89 -8.85 -1.69 23.21
N ASN A 90 -10.09 -2.14 23.01
CA ASN A 90 -11.01 -2.45 24.10
C ASN A 90 -10.52 -3.66 24.92
N GLU A 91 -10.01 -4.71 24.26
CA GLU A 91 -9.38 -5.85 24.96
C GLU A 91 -8.20 -5.46 25.84
N LYS A 92 -7.48 -4.42 25.45
CA LYS A 92 -6.32 -3.89 26.18
C LYS A 92 -6.68 -2.82 27.21
N GLY A 93 -7.97 -2.51 27.37
CA GLY A 93 -8.44 -1.45 28.26
C GLY A 93 -7.95 -0.06 27.87
N LYS A 94 -7.55 0.16 26.60
CA LYS A 94 -7.06 1.46 26.13
C LYS A 94 -8.21 2.37 25.75
N LYS A 95 -8.04 3.67 25.97
CA LYS A 95 -8.98 4.69 25.49
C LYS A 95 -8.68 4.98 24.02
N TYR A 96 -9.70 5.29 23.23
CA TYR A 96 -9.51 5.55 21.81
C TYR A 96 -10.59 6.42 21.19
N GLN A 97 -10.27 6.98 20.04
CA GLN A 97 -11.21 7.57 19.07
C GLN A 97 -10.79 7.07 17.68
N ILE A 98 -11.72 6.44 16.96
CA ILE A 98 -11.45 5.93 15.60
C ILE A 98 -12.43 6.57 14.62
N ILE A 99 -11.90 7.12 13.53
CA ILE A 99 -12.69 7.67 12.44
C ILE A 99 -12.46 6.82 11.18
N GLY A 100 -13.54 6.32 10.59
CA GLY A 100 -13.56 5.66 9.28
C GLY A 100 -14.17 6.57 8.23
N ILE A 101 -13.42 6.83 7.15
CA ILE A 101 -13.86 7.62 6.00
C ILE A 101 -14.03 6.71 4.79
N ASP A 102 -15.13 6.84 4.05
CA ASP A 102 -15.29 6.20 2.75
C ASP A 102 -16.20 7.05 1.84
N ALA A 103 -15.95 7.01 0.53
CA ALA A 103 -16.75 7.75 -0.43
C ALA A 103 -18.11 7.08 -0.71
N SER A 104 -18.25 5.77 -0.44
CA SER A 104 -19.47 5.02 -0.68
C SER A 104 -20.48 5.18 0.45
N LYS A 105 -21.62 5.83 0.15
CA LYS A 105 -22.75 5.96 1.08
C LYS A 105 -23.25 4.61 1.59
N LYS A 106 -23.34 3.61 0.70
CA LYS A 106 -23.78 2.25 1.04
C LYS A 106 -22.83 1.60 2.05
N ARG A 107 -21.53 1.62 1.80
CA ARG A 107 -20.55 0.99 2.68
C ARG A 107 -20.51 1.64 4.05
N ILE A 108 -20.62 2.97 4.12
CA ILE A 108 -20.74 3.69 5.41
C ILE A 108 -22.02 3.31 6.16
N ALA A 109 -23.15 3.15 5.47
CA ALA A 109 -24.38 2.69 6.11
C ALA A 109 -24.21 1.26 6.68
N GLU A 110 -23.59 0.35 5.93
CA GLU A 110 -23.28 -1.01 6.37
C GLU A 110 -22.30 -1.02 7.57
N ALA A 111 -21.26 -0.17 7.52
CA ALA A 111 -20.30 -0.01 8.60
C ALA A 111 -20.96 0.46 9.90
N ARG A 112 -21.85 1.46 9.82
CA ARG A 112 -22.62 1.95 10.98
C ARG A 112 -23.55 0.89 11.56
N GLN A 113 -24.18 0.09 10.70
CA GLN A 113 -25.00 -1.04 11.14
C GLN A 113 -24.15 -2.09 11.87
N GLY A 114 -22.91 -2.33 11.41
CA GLY A 114 -22.01 -3.32 12.00
C GLY A 114 -22.60 -4.74 11.93
N ILE A 115 -23.25 -5.05 10.81
CA ILE A 115 -23.93 -6.33 10.55
C ILE A 115 -23.15 -7.05 9.44
N TYR A 116 -22.68 -8.24 9.74
CA TYR A 116 -21.80 -9.01 8.88
C TYR A 116 -22.27 -10.45 8.69
N LYS A 117 -21.81 -11.08 7.61
CA LYS A 117 -22.07 -12.49 7.31
C LYS A 117 -20.78 -13.30 7.44
N PHE A 118 -20.90 -14.63 7.33
CA PHE A 118 -19.78 -15.57 7.39
C PHE A 118 -18.53 -15.12 6.63
N TRP A 119 -18.70 -14.63 5.39
CA TRP A 119 -17.56 -14.19 4.57
C TRP A 119 -16.70 -13.11 5.23
N SER A 120 -17.27 -12.14 5.95
CA SER A 120 -16.48 -11.11 6.63
C SER A 120 -15.69 -11.65 7.82
N VAL A 121 -16.17 -12.71 8.47
CA VAL A 121 -15.57 -13.28 9.69
C VAL A 121 -14.83 -14.61 9.46
N ARG A 122 -14.65 -15.01 8.19
CA ARG A 122 -14.16 -16.34 7.77
C ARG A 122 -12.81 -16.75 8.36
N PHE A 123 -11.94 -15.79 8.67
CA PHE A 123 -10.60 -16.04 9.24
C PHE A 123 -10.53 -15.82 10.76
N MET A 124 -11.66 -15.53 11.41
CA MET A 124 -11.75 -15.42 12.86
C MET A 124 -11.98 -16.80 13.46
N ASN A 125 -11.35 -17.07 14.60
CA ASN A 125 -11.69 -18.24 15.41
C ASN A 125 -13.03 -18.01 16.14
N GLU A 126 -13.69 -19.08 16.59
CA GLU A 126 -14.99 -18.98 17.25
C GLU A 126 -14.95 -18.17 18.56
N LYS A 127 -13.84 -18.25 19.30
CA LYS A 127 -13.65 -17.48 20.54
C LYS A 127 -13.71 -15.97 20.28
N ASP A 128 -13.03 -15.49 19.24
CA ASP A 128 -13.03 -14.08 18.84
C ASP A 128 -14.41 -13.67 18.30
N LYS A 129 -15.10 -14.54 17.54
CA LYS A 129 -16.46 -14.27 17.08
C LYS A 129 -17.44 -14.07 18.26
N ILE A 130 -17.42 -14.97 19.23
CA ILE A 130 -18.26 -14.88 20.45
C ILE A 130 -17.89 -13.63 21.25
N LYS A 131 -16.60 -13.28 21.30
CA LYS A 131 -16.12 -12.12 22.03
C LYS A 131 -16.62 -10.81 21.42
N PHE A 132 -16.53 -10.67 20.09
CA PHE A 132 -16.74 -9.38 19.42
C PHE A 132 -18.15 -9.18 18.84
N PHE A 133 -18.92 -10.26 18.67
CA PHE A 133 -20.22 -10.22 18.02
C PHE A 133 -21.31 -10.89 18.86
N ASN A 134 -22.54 -10.39 18.71
CA ASN A 134 -23.74 -11.17 18.97
C ASN A 134 -24.09 -11.92 17.68
N LYS A 135 -24.27 -13.24 17.74
CA LYS A 135 -24.61 -14.06 16.57
C LYS A 135 -26.09 -14.41 16.59
N GLU A 136 -26.80 -14.13 15.52
CA GLU A 136 -28.17 -14.60 15.29
C GLU A 136 -28.22 -15.33 13.94
N LYS A 137 -28.46 -16.64 13.96
CA LYS A 137 -28.36 -17.52 12.78
C LYS A 137 -27.00 -17.32 12.08
N GLU A 138 -26.99 -16.90 10.82
CA GLU A 138 -25.80 -16.68 10.00
C GLU A 138 -25.33 -15.21 9.96
N ILE A 139 -25.85 -14.39 10.89
CA ILE A 139 -25.57 -12.95 10.97
C ILE A 139 -24.78 -12.64 12.24
N TYR A 140 -23.75 -11.81 12.09
CA TYR A 140 -22.86 -11.36 13.15
C TYR A 140 -23.05 -9.86 13.35
N TYR A 141 -23.49 -9.48 14.55
CA TYR A 141 -23.72 -8.10 14.94
C TYR A 141 -22.60 -7.65 15.85
N VAL A 142 -21.83 -6.63 15.44
CA VAL A 142 -20.78 -6.04 16.29
C VAL A 142 -21.42 -5.57 17.59
N LYS A 143 -20.88 -6.01 18.74
CA LYS A 143 -21.44 -5.65 20.04
C LYS A 143 -21.36 -4.13 20.29
N PRO A 144 -22.34 -3.51 20.99
CA PRO A 144 -22.44 -2.06 21.12
C PRO A 144 -21.21 -1.38 21.71
N GLU A 145 -20.50 -2.03 22.63
CA GLU A 145 -19.30 -1.50 23.28
C GLU A 145 -18.17 -1.17 22.29
N PHE A 146 -18.09 -1.89 21.16
CA PHE A 146 -17.09 -1.65 20.12
C PHE A 146 -17.50 -0.56 19.12
N LYS A 147 -18.74 -0.05 19.21
CA LYS A 147 -19.24 1.04 18.36
C LYS A 147 -19.11 2.41 19.04
N LYS A 148 -19.04 2.46 20.37
CA LYS A 148 -19.16 3.69 21.17
C LYS A 148 -18.15 4.79 20.80
N ASN A 149 -16.91 4.42 20.50
CA ASN A 149 -15.83 5.38 20.18
C ASN A 149 -15.39 5.30 18.70
N VAL A 150 -16.30 4.85 17.84
CA VAL A 150 -16.09 4.72 16.40
C VAL A 150 -17.05 5.66 15.66
N GLU A 151 -16.51 6.49 14.78
CA GLU A 151 -17.29 7.37 13.92
C GLU A 151 -17.06 6.98 12.45
N PHE A 152 -18.13 6.83 11.68
CA PHE A 152 -18.06 6.61 10.23
C PHE A 152 -18.60 7.82 9.48
N LYS A 153 -17.84 8.36 8.53
CA LYS A 153 -18.25 9.52 7.71
C LYS A 153 -18.24 9.16 6.22
N LYS A 154 -19.33 9.50 5.52
CA LYS A 154 -19.36 9.50 4.07
C LYS A 154 -18.68 10.79 3.61
N GLU A 155 -17.45 10.67 3.14
CA GLU A 155 -16.67 11.83 2.73
C GLU A 155 -15.64 11.43 1.67
N ASN A 156 -15.31 12.38 0.80
CA ASN A 156 -14.18 12.25 -0.11
C ASN A 156 -12.88 12.38 0.67
N ILE A 157 -11.93 11.46 0.47
CA ILE A 157 -10.64 11.47 1.17
C ILE A 157 -9.91 12.80 0.98
N LEU A 158 -9.94 13.37 -0.23
CA LEU A 158 -9.28 14.64 -0.51
C LEU A 158 -9.92 15.80 0.27
N GLU A 159 -11.25 15.83 0.34
CA GLU A 159 -12.00 16.85 1.09
C GLU A 159 -11.72 16.73 2.59
N TYR A 160 -11.76 15.51 3.13
CA TYR A 160 -11.48 15.25 4.54
C TYR A 160 -10.05 15.66 4.94
N LEU A 161 -9.06 15.28 4.13
CA LEU A 161 -7.65 15.61 4.37
C LEU A 161 -7.38 17.13 4.28
N ASN A 162 -8.23 17.89 3.58
CA ASN A 162 -8.12 19.34 3.48
C ASN A 162 -8.84 20.07 4.61
N SER A 163 -9.94 19.50 5.12
CA SER A 163 -10.75 20.11 6.17
C SER A 163 -10.25 19.80 7.58
N THR A 164 -9.68 18.62 7.80
CA THR A 164 -9.26 18.18 9.14
C THR A 164 -8.05 18.96 9.64
N LYS A 165 -8.12 19.38 10.92
CA LYS A 165 -7.02 20.02 11.67
C LYS A 165 -6.49 19.12 12.78
N GLU A 166 -7.03 17.92 12.91
CA GLU A 166 -6.67 16.99 13.97
C GLU A 166 -5.36 16.24 13.67
N LYS A 167 -4.72 15.74 14.72
CA LYS A 167 -3.58 14.82 14.61
C LYS A 167 -4.02 13.39 14.95
N TYR A 168 -3.39 12.42 14.30
CA TYR A 168 -3.69 10.99 14.48
C TYR A 168 -2.43 10.21 14.82
N ASP A 169 -2.51 9.32 15.81
CA ASP A 169 -1.43 8.39 16.15
C ASP A 169 -1.27 7.32 15.06
N ILE A 170 -2.36 6.90 14.43
CA ILE A 170 -2.35 5.92 13.36
C ILE A 170 -3.23 6.41 12.22
N ILE A 171 -2.66 6.42 11.01
CA ILE A 171 -3.43 6.59 9.78
C ILE A 171 -3.25 5.34 8.94
N THR A 172 -4.35 4.80 8.42
CA THR A 172 -4.31 3.67 7.50
C THR A 172 -5.06 3.98 6.22
N ILE A 173 -4.50 3.56 5.09
CA ILE A 173 -5.05 3.78 3.74
C ILE A 173 -4.70 2.57 2.85
N ARG A 174 -5.30 1.42 3.19
CA ARG A 174 -4.94 0.11 2.63
C ARG A 174 -5.78 -0.23 1.41
N ARG A 175 -5.14 -0.49 0.26
CA ARG A 175 -5.78 -0.87 -1.03
C ARG A 175 -6.70 0.21 -1.60
N VAL A 176 -6.35 1.47 -1.33
CA VAL A 176 -7.14 2.64 -1.71
C VAL A 176 -6.37 3.50 -2.71
N LEU A 177 -5.06 3.68 -2.52
CA LEU A 177 -4.24 4.53 -3.37
C LEU A 177 -4.15 4.02 -4.83
N ILE A 178 -4.36 2.72 -5.07
CA ILE A 178 -4.41 2.10 -6.40
C ILE A 178 -5.47 2.69 -7.37
N TYR A 179 -6.45 3.43 -6.85
CA TYR A 179 -7.49 4.07 -7.66
C TYR A 179 -7.17 5.52 -8.02
N PHE A 180 -6.09 6.10 -7.49
CA PHE A 180 -5.71 7.50 -7.67
C PHE A 180 -4.58 7.63 -8.69
N SER A 181 -4.51 8.79 -9.36
CA SER A 181 -3.35 9.11 -10.20
C SER A 181 -2.12 9.40 -9.33
N ASN A 182 -0.91 9.25 -9.89
CA ASN A 182 0.35 9.52 -9.18
C ASN A 182 0.40 10.92 -8.55
N GLU A 183 -0.12 11.94 -9.24
CA GLU A 183 -0.23 13.30 -8.71
C GLU A 183 -1.10 13.34 -7.44
N LYS A 184 -2.24 12.66 -7.45
CA LYS A 184 -3.15 12.59 -6.29
C LYS A 184 -2.58 11.73 -5.17
N ILE A 185 -1.87 10.65 -5.47
CA ILE A 185 -1.15 9.86 -4.47
C ILE A 185 -0.13 10.73 -3.75
N LYS A 186 0.72 11.45 -4.49
CA LYS A 186 1.68 12.40 -3.91
C LYS A 186 0.99 13.41 -3.00
N TYR A 187 -0.10 14.00 -3.47
CA TYR A 187 -0.87 14.96 -2.69
C TYR A 187 -1.43 14.35 -1.39
N ILE A 188 -2.09 13.19 -1.47
CA ILE A 188 -2.66 12.48 -0.33
C ILE A 188 -1.56 12.16 0.70
N LEU A 189 -0.42 11.64 0.25
CA LEU A 189 0.69 11.29 1.15
C LEU A 189 1.28 12.51 1.85
N ASN A 190 1.35 13.68 1.19
CA ASN A 190 1.75 14.93 1.83
C ASN A 190 0.73 15.39 2.88
N ARG A 191 -0.57 15.34 2.56
CA ARG A 191 -1.62 15.70 3.52
C ARG A 191 -1.64 14.77 4.74
N ILE A 192 -1.50 13.46 4.52
CA ILE A 192 -1.33 12.47 5.60
C ILE A 192 -0.10 12.81 6.44
N TYR A 193 1.02 13.20 5.80
CA TYR A 193 2.22 13.61 6.51
C TYR A 193 1.95 14.81 7.40
N GLU A 194 1.12 15.78 6.99
CA GLU A 194 0.78 16.90 7.86
C GLU A 194 -0.05 16.46 9.08
N ILE A 195 -1.04 15.58 8.92
CA ILE A 195 -2.00 15.23 9.98
C ILE A 195 -1.61 14.01 10.82
N LEU A 196 -0.59 13.25 10.42
CA LEU A 196 -0.04 12.18 11.25
C LEU A 196 0.66 12.81 12.47
N ASP A 197 0.64 12.15 13.62
CA ASP A 197 1.43 12.59 14.77
C ASP A 197 2.94 12.40 14.51
N ASN A 198 3.81 13.08 15.28
CA ASN A 198 5.26 12.98 15.12
C ASN A 198 5.78 11.55 15.39
N GLU A 199 5.16 10.86 16.35
CA GLU A 199 5.45 9.45 16.64
C GLU A 199 4.41 8.50 16.03
N GLY A 200 3.52 9.05 15.19
CA GLY A 200 2.45 8.31 14.56
C GLY A 200 2.94 7.41 13.45
N ILE A 201 2.16 6.36 13.18
CA ILE A 201 2.45 5.40 12.11
C ILE A 201 1.43 5.46 10.97
N LEU A 202 1.94 5.29 9.76
CA LEU A 202 1.15 5.13 8.53
C LEU A 202 1.21 3.67 8.08
N ILE A 203 0.04 3.10 7.79
CA ILE A 203 -0.11 1.71 7.37
C ILE A 203 -0.78 1.66 5.99
N LEU A 204 -0.05 1.10 5.01
CA LEU A 204 -0.53 0.81 3.66
C LEU A 204 -0.86 -0.69 3.51
N GLY A 205 -1.50 -1.05 2.41
CA GLY A 205 -1.82 -2.43 2.09
C GLY A 205 -0.56 -3.25 1.85
N ASN A 206 -0.61 -4.55 2.12
CA ASN A 206 0.52 -5.41 1.82
C ASN A 206 0.86 -5.36 0.32
N GLY A 207 2.14 -5.14 0.00
CA GLY A 207 2.63 -4.94 -1.36
C GLY A 207 2.45 -3.53 -1.93
N GLU A 208 1.76 -2.61 -1.22
CA GLU A 208 1.64 -1.22 -1.68
C GLU A 208 2.88 -0.41 -1.31
N PHE A 209 3.54 0.15 -2.32
CA PHE A 209 4.65 1.07 -2.19
C PHE A 209 4.54 2.18 -3.25
N TYR A 210 4.81 3.40 -2.83
CA TYR A 210 4.78 4.58 -3.69
C TYR A 210 6.09 5.37 -3.51
N PRO A 211 6.81 5.77 -4.58
CA PRO A 211 8.11 6.41 -4.46
C PRO A 211 8.15 7.62 -3.51
N GLU A 212 7.08 8.42 -3.50
CA GLU A 212 6.91 9.59 -2.64
C GLU A 212 6.99 9.27 -1.15
N MET A 213 6.68 8.03 -0.76
CA MET A 213 6.80 7.57 0.63
C MET A 213 8.22 7.74 1.15
N MET A 214 9.23 7.54 0.30
CA MET A 214 10.63 7.65 0.71
C MET A 214 11.06 9.09 0.95
N GLU A 215 10.35 10.09 0.44
CA GLU A 215 10.67 11.49 0.71
C GLU A 215 10.15 11.89 2.10
N LEU A 216 8.93 11.46 2.44
CA LEU A 216 8.18 11.91 3.61
C LEU A 216 8.29 10.99 4.83
N TYR A 217 8.49 9.69 4.60
CA TYR A 217 8.41 8.66 5.64
C TYR A 217 9.66 7.79 5.65
N LYS A 218 9.91 7.18 6.81
CA LYS A 218 10.89 6.11 7.00
C LYS A 218 10.16 4.83 7.40
N ILE A 219 10.76 3.71 7.05
CA ILE A 219 10.27 2.39 7.47
C ILE A 219 10.46 2.29 8.99
N PHE A 220 9.37 2.04 9.70
CA PHE A 220 9.35 1.73 11.14
C PHE A 220 9.42 0.22 11.38
N TYR A 221 8.75 -0.56 10.53
CA TYR A 221 8.73 -2.02 10.58
C TYR A 221 8.59 -2.56 9.16
N ASN A 222 9.35 -3.61 8.82
CA ASN A 222 9.26 -4.28 7.52
C ASN A 222 9.52 -5.79 7.69
N LYS A 223 8.46 -6.59 7.50
CA LYS A 223 8.54 -8.06 7.35
C LYS A 223 7.54 -8.49 6.27
N ASN A 224 6.46 -9.17 6.64
CA ASN A 224 5.37 -9.52 5.71
C ASN A 224 4.36 -8.37 5.51
N PHE A 225 4.60 -7.22 6.14
CA PHE A 225 3.91 -5.96 5.97
C PHE A 225 4.87 -4.82 6.32
N THR A 226 4.55 -3.62 5.85
CA THR A 226 5.36 -2.41 6.08
C THR A 226 4.58 -1.37 6.87
N VAL A 227 5.22 -0.83 7.91
CA VAL A 227 4.72 0.28 8.70
C VAL A 227 5.68 1.45 8.54
N TRP A 228 5.12 2.63 8.31
CA TRP A 228 5.85 3.85 8.02
C TRP A 228 5.71 4.83 9.18
N MET A 229 6.71 5.68 9.39
CA MET A 229 6.67 6.77 10.36
C MET A 229 7.26 8.03 9.71
N LYS A 230 6.86 9.21 10.18
CA LYS A 230 7.40 10.47 9.66
C LYS A 230 8.92 10.53 9.70
N LYS A 231 9.49 11.19 8.70
CA LYS A 231 10.84 11.74 8.77
C LYS A 231 10.77 13.13 9.41
N THR A 232 11.18 13.28 10.66
CA THR A 232 11.22 14.60 11.32
C THR A 232 12.51 15.35 10.98
N ASP A 233 12.39 16.66 10.71
CA ASP A 233 13.41 17.51 10.09
C ASP A 233 14.72 17.74 10.88
N LYS A 234 14.89 17.15 12.06
CA LYS A 234 16.20 17.13 12.75
C LYS A 234 17.27 16.30 12.02
N ASN A 235 16.91 15.65 10.90
CA ASN A 235 17.78 14.74 10.16
C ASN A 235 17.91 15.07 8.66
N LEU A 236 17.34 16.17 8.17
CA LEU A 236 17.37 16.49 6.72
C LEU A 236 18.76 16.88 6.20
N ALA A 237 19.59 17.50 7.05
CA ALA A 237 20.96 17.92 6.67
C ALA A 237 22.02 16.88 7.07
N ASP A 238 21.91 16.33 8.27
CA ASP A 238 22.93 15.41 8.80
C ASP A 238 22.88 14.03 8.16
N ASN A 239 21.72 13.54 7.71
CA ASN A 239 21.66 12.26 7.00
C ASN A 239 22.00 12.36 5.53
N LYS A 240 21.93 13.53 4.87
CA LYS A 240 22.48 13.63 3.51
C LYS A 240 24.00 13.47 3.53
N LYS A 241 24.65 14.04 4.55
CA LYS A 241 26.10 13.98 4.75
C LYS A 241 26.53 12.66 5.40
N ASN A 242 25.87 12.17 6.46
CA ASN A 242 26.20 10.89 7.11
C ASN A 242 25.79 9.66 6.29
N PHE A 243 24.78 9.71 5.40
CA PHE A 243 24.42 8.57 4.54
C PHE A 243 25.37 8.47 3.34
N LEU A 244 25.75 9.60 2.73
CA LEU A 244 26.85 9.65 1.77
C LEU A 244 28.17 9.27 2.43
N ASP A 245 28.44 9.66 3.68
CA ASP A 245 29.70 9.34 4.38
C ASP A 245 29.73 7.89 4.91
N TYR A 246 28.58 7.30 5.26
CA TYR A 246 28.44 5.87 5.61
C TYR A 246 28.72 4.97 4.40
N TYR A 247 28.20 5.33 3.21
CA TYR A 247 28.48 4.60 1.97
C TYR A 247 29.79 5.05 1.26
N GLU A 248 30.27 6.28 1.45
CA GLU A 248 31.58 6.73 0.97
C GLU A 248 32.71 6.12 1.79
N LYS A 249 32.58 5.91 3.11
CA LYS A 249 33.61 5.22 3.89
C LYS A 249 33.68 3.73 3.57
N LYS A 250 32.53 3.09 3.28
CA LYS A 250 32.50 1.68 2.82
C LYS A 250 32.87 1.54 1.33
N GLY A 251 32.57 2.54 0.52
CA GLY A 251 32.87 2.62 -0.93
C GLY A 251 34.28 3.12 -1.26
N LYS A 252 34.92 3.95 -0.42
CA LYS A 252 36.33 4.38 -0.57
C LYS A 252 37.32 3.24 -0.31
N LYS A 253 36.88 2.14 0.31
CA LYS A 253 37.67 0.90 0.37
C LYS A 253 37.64 0.09 -0.94
N LEU A 254 36.75 0.44 -1.88
CA LEU A 254 36.51 -0.32 -3.11
C LEU A 254 36.72 0.47 -4.41
N LEU A 255 36.97 1.78 -4.36
CA LEU A 255 37.16 2.59 -5.57
C LEU A 255 38.35 3.54 -5.42
N LYS A 256 39.56 3.01 -5.69
CA LYS A 256 40.63 3.81 -6.29
C LYS A 256 40.42 3.82 -7.81
N LYS A 257 40.56 5.02 -8.38
CA LYS A 257 40.58 5.42 -9.80
C LYS A 257 39.24 5.66 -10.52
N ASN A 258 38.91 6.96 -10.51
CA ASN A 258 38.93 7.90 -11.65
C ASN A 258 37.62 8.64 -11.87
N ASN A 259 37.63 9.87 -11.36
CA ASN A 259 36.62 10.91 -11.51
C ASN A 259 36.76 11.59 -12.88
N LYS A 260 35.76 11.45 -13.75
CA LYS A 260 35.43 12.46 -14.77
C LYS A 260 34.00 12.32 -15.34
N GLU A 261 33.36 11.15 -15.24
CA GLU A 261 31.99 10.93 -15.75
C GLU A 261 30.86 11.39 -14.82
N ARG A 262 31.15 11.58 -13.52
CA ARG A 262 30.14 11.85 -12.49
C ARG A 262 29.37 13.16 -12.70
N PHE A 263 30.00 14.16 -13.33
CA PHE A 263 29.38 15.47 -13.59
C PHE A 263 28.44 15.47 -14.82
N TYR A 264 28.57 14.50 -15.74
CA TYR A 264 27.67 14.39 -16.88
C TYR A 264 26.35 13.69 -16.53
N LYS A 265 26.37 12.73 -15.60
CA LYS A 265 25.17 11.99 -15.17
C LYS A 265 24.17 12.86 -14.38
N GLU A 266 24.62 13.75 -13.48
CA GLU A 266 23.69 14.56 -12.66
C GLU A 266 22.82 15.55 -13.45
N ARG A 267 23.26 15.99 -14.65
CA ARG A 267 22.43 16.86 -15.51
C ARG A 267 21.34 16.10 -16.26
N LEU A 268 21.57 14.83 -16.60
CA LEU A 268 20.59 13.99 -17.30
C LEU A 268 19.41 13.58 -16.39
N TYR A 269 19.66 13.38 -15.09
CA TYR A 269 18.62 12.92 -14.15
C TYR A 269 17.55 13.96 -13.76
N LYS A 270 17.72 15.24 -14.14
CA LYS A 270 16.68 16.26 -13.89
C LYS A 270 15.60 16.32 -14.97
N ASN A 271 15.88 15.81 -16.16
CA ASN A 271 14.95 15.87 -17.28
C ASN A 271 14.68 14.44 -17.77
N ASN A 272 13.43 14.00 -17.64
CA ASN A 272 12.82 12.89 -18.40
C ASN A 272 12.73 11.49 -17.75
N SER A 273 12.29 11.40 -16.48
CA SER A 273 11.79 10.13 -15.91
C SER A 273 10.42 9.67 -16.46
N LYS A 274 9.78 10.47 -17.34
CA LYS A 274 8.45 10.18 -17.92
C LYS A 274 8.48 9.69 -19.36
N GLU A 275 9.50 10.04 -20.16
CA GLU A 275 9.62 9.57 -21.56
C GLU A 275 10.26 8.19 -21.70
N PHE A 276 10.98 7.71 -20.67
CA PHE A 276 11.80 6.49 -20.80
C PHE A 276 10.98 5.19 -20.75
N THR A 277 9.75 5.19 -20.24
CA THR A 277 8.96 3.96 -20.03
C THR A 277 7.88 3.72 -21.09
N GLU A 278 7.50 4.73 -21.87
CA GLU A 278 6.43 4.60 -22.87
C GLU A 278 6.90 4.10 -24.25
N ASN A 279 8.22 3.99 -24.49
CA ASN A 279 8.79 3.62 -25.80
C ASN A 279 9.81 2.45 -25.76
N ILE A 280 9.85 1.64 -24.70
CA ILE A 280 10.74 0.46 -24.67
C ILE A 280 10.06 -0.67 -25.43
N ASP A 281 10.65 -1.05 -26.56
CA ASP A 281 10.21 -2.19 -27.35
C ASP A 281 10.25 -3.49 -26.52
N LYS A 282 9.19 -4.29 -26.59
CA LYS A 282 9.07 -5.55 -25.82
C LYS A 282 10.13 -6.58 -26.25
N GLU A 283 10.81 -6.36 -27.37
CA GLU A 283 11.90 -7.25 -27.82
C GLU A 283 13.24 -6.94 -27.10
N ASN A 284 13.43 -5.74 -26.54
CA ASN A 284 14.74 -5.30 -26.00
C ASN A 284 14.79 -5.09 -24.47
N TYR A 285 13.68 -5.25 -23.74
CA TYR A 285 13.66 -4.95 -22.30
C TYR A 285 14.58 -5.87 -21.47
N ILE A 286 14.79 -7.13 -21.90
CA ILE A 286 15.70 -8.06 -21.23
C ILE A 286 17.14 -7.54 -21.30
N GLU A 287 17.56 -7.02 -22.45
CA GLU A 287 18.90 -6.46 -22.62
C GLU A 287 19.11 -5.23 -21.75
N ILE A 288 18.10 -4.36 -21.64
CA ILE A 288 18.11 -3.21 -20.74
C ILE A 288 18.26 -3.65 -19.29
N ILE A 289 17.48 -4.65 -18.84
CA ILE A 289 17.60 -5.20 -17.49
C ILE A 289 19.00 -5.77 -17.24
N LYS A 290 19.56 -6.53 -18.19
CA LYS A 290 20.92 -7.08 -18.08
C LYS A 290 21.97 -5.96 -18.00
N ASP A 291 21.86 -4.92 -18.83
CA ASP A 291 22.78 -3.78 -18.81
C ASP A 291 22.71 -3.03 -17.47
N LEU A 292 21.51 -2.82 -16.92
CA LEU A 292 21.34 -2.21 -15.60
C LEU A 292 21.92 -3.07 -14.47
N ILE A 293 21.74 -4.39 -14.53
CA ILE A 293 22.35 -5.34 -13.59
C ILE A 293 23.88 -5.27 -13.70
N ASN A 294 24.43 -5.27 -14.91
CA ASN A 294 25.88 -5.17 -15.16
C ASN A 294 26.46 -3.85 -14.62
N LYS A 295 25.69 -2.75 -14.73
CA LYS A 295 26.02 -1.45 -14.16
C LYS A 295 25.77 -1.34 -12.66
N LYS A 296 25.26 -2.42 -12.03
CA LYS A 296 24.88 -2.49 -10.61
C LYS A 296 23.79 -1.49 -10.21
N GLU A 297 22.96 -1.08 -11.17
CA GLU A 297 21.81 -0.19 -10.97
C GLU A 297 20.57 -1.01 -10.56
N TYR A 298 20.72 -1.86 -9.54
CA TYR A 298 19.75 -2.92 -9.18
C TYR A 298 18.36 -2.39 -8.84
N MET A 299 18.25 -1.26 -8.13
CA MET A 299 16.95 -0.67 -7.79
C MET A 299 16.19 -0.21 -9.04
N TYR A 300 16.89 0.33 -10.03
CA TYR A 300 16.26 0.80 -11.27
C TYR A 300 15.82 -0.38 -12.14
N ALA A 301 16.67 -1.41 -12.24
CA ALA A 301 16.31 -2.67 -12.86
C ALA A 301 15.08 -3.32 -12.18
N TYR A 302 15.01 -3.27 -10.84
CA TYR A 302 13.90 -3.84 -10.07
C TYR A 302 12.58 -3.10 -10.29
N GLN A 303 12.62 -1.77 -10.42
CA GLN A 303 11.42 -0.98 -10.75
C GLN A 303 10.90 -1.32 -12.14
N LEU A 304 11.79 -1.37 -13.13
CA LEU A 304 11.43 -1.69 -14.51
C LEU A 304 10.83 -3.10 -14.61
N ILE A 305 11.49 -4.10 -14.01
CA ILE A 305 11.04 -5.48 -14.10
C ILE A 305 9.76 -5.76 -13.32
N SER A 306 9.52 -5.03 -12.22
CA SER A 306 8.30 -5.20 -11.42
C SER A 306 7.06 -4.83 -12.22
N ASN A 307 7.09 -3.71 -12.94
CA ASN A 307 6.01 -3.26 -13.80
C ASN A 307 5.72 -4.27 -14.92
N ILE A 308 6.77 -4.79 -15.58
CA ILE A 308 6.62 -5.71 -16.71
C ILE A 308 6.12 -7.10 -16.23
N SER A 309 6.53 -7.53 -15.04
CA SER A 309 6.16 -8.84 -14.49
C SER A 309 4.67 -9.02 -14.16
N GLU A 310 3.89 -7.93 -14.12
CA GLU A 310 2.44 -7.99 -13.85
C GLU A 310 1.66 -8.62 -15.00
N GLU A 311 2.08 -8.38 -16.25
CA GLU A 311 1.39 -8.84 -17.46
C GLU A 311 2.19 -9.88 -18.27
N SER A 312 3.36 -10.29 -17.77
CA SER A 312 4.25 -11.21 -18.48
C SER A 312 4.17 -12.65 -18.00
N ILE A 313 4.39 -13.58 -18.93
CA ILE A 313 4.61 -15.01 -18.71
C ILE A 313 6.03 -15.45 -19.15
N ASP A 314 6.90 -14.50 -19.50
CA ASP A 314 8.27 -14.78 -19.93
C ASP A 314 9.10 -15.31 -18.74
N PRO A 315 9.65 -16.54 -18.80
CA PRO A 315 10.44 -17.09 -17.71
C PRO A 315 11.68 -16.25 -17.37
N LEU A 316 12.28 -15.55 -18.34
CA LEU A 316 13.46 -14.71 -18.12
C LEU A 316 13.14 -13.48 -17.27
N ILE A 317 11.93 -12.92 -17.36
CA ILE A 317 11.48 -11.84 -16.48
C ILE A 317 11.49 -12.30 -15.03
N PHE A 318 10.90 -13.45 -14.75
CA PHE A 318 10.82 -13.93 -13.38
C PHE A 318 12.19 -14.35 -12.86
N LYS A 319 13.06 -14.88 -13.71
CA LYS A 319 14.47 -15.16 -13.37
C LYS A 319 15.23 -13.90 -12.95
N TYR A 320 15.22 -12.84 -13.76
CA TYR A 320 15.90 -11.60 -13.41
C TYR A 320 15.27 -10.90 -12.21
N LYS A 321 13.96 -11.05 -12.01
CA LYS A 321 13.28 -10.49 -10.84
C LYS A 321 13.74 -11.17 -9.54
N VAL A 322 13.88 -12.50 -9.54
CA VAL A 322 14.45 -13.25 -8.41
C VAL A 322 15.87 -12.76 -8.08
N ILE A 323 16.73 -12.60 -9.10
CA ILE A 323 18.11 -12.11 -8.92
C ILE A 323 18.10 -10.73 -8.27
N LEU A 324 17.27 -9.82 -8.79
CA LEU A 324 17.16 -8.46 -8.26
C LEU A 324 16.59 -8.42 -6.85
N GLU A 325 15.62 -9.27 -6.53
CA GLU A 325 15.09 -9.39 -5.18
C GLU A 325 16.16 -9.85 -4.19
N ILE A 326 17.01 -10.81 -4.57
CA ILE A 326 18.14 -11.27 -3.75
C ILE A 326 19.18 -10.16 -3.55
N GLU A 327 19.63 -9.51 -4.64
CA GLU A 327 20.62 -8.43 -4.58
C GLU A 327 20.15 -7.25 -3.71
N LEU A 328 18.83 -7.04 -3.64
CA LEU A 328 18.20 -5.98 -2.86
C LEU A 328 17.78 -6.42 -1.44
N ASN A 329 18.08 -7.65 -1.04
CA ASN A 329 17.62 -8.26 0.23
C ASN A 329 16.09 -8.21 0.40
N LEU A 330 15.35 -8.42 -0.68
CA LEU A 330 13.90 -8.57 -0.71
C LEU A 330 13.51 -10.05 -0.65
N ASN A 331 12.25 -10.33 -0.31
CA ASN A 331 11.74 -11.69 -0.27
C ASN A 331 11.45 -12.20 -1.69
N ALA A 332 12.24 -13.16 -2.16
CA ALA A 332 12.12 -13.75 -3.49
C ALA A 332 11.29 -15.05 -3.55
N LYS A 333 10.71 -15.51 -2.43
CA LYS A 333 10.08 -16.85 -2.33
C LYS A 333 8.92 -17.07 -3.30
N ASN A 334 8.01 -16.09 -3.42
CA ASN A 334 6.87 -16.21 -4.32
C ASN A 334 7.31 -16.09 -5.79
N THR A 335 8.29 -15.22 -6.06
CA THR A 335 8.80 -14.99 -7.40
C THR A 335 9.54 -16.21 -7.92
N ILE A 336 10.31 -16.91 -7.07
CA ILE A 336 11.05 -18.11 -7.47
C ILE A 336 10.14 -19.31 -7.70
N GLU A 337 9.07 -19.47 -6.92
CA GLU A 337 8.05 -20.49 -7.19
C GLU A 337 7.39 -20.27 -8.55
N LYS A 338 7.05 -19.02 -8.88
CA LYS A 338 6.50 -18.65 -10.19
C LYS A 338 7.52 -18.84 -11.32
N ALA A 339 8.78 -18.50 -11.10
CA ALA A 339 9.86 -18.68 -12.08
C ALA A 339 10.06 -20.16 -12.43
N LEU A 340 10.11 -21.04 -11.42
CA LEU A 340 10.25 -22.48 -11.60
C LEU A 340 9.01 -23.14 -12.21
N PHE A 341 7.80 -22.61 -11.93
CA PHE A 341 6.59 -23.07 -12.61
C PHE A 341 6.65 -22.80 -14.12
N LEU A 342 7.17 -21.63 -14.52
CA LEU A 342 7.27 -21.23 -15.92
C LEU A 342 8.47 -21.89 -16.65
N ASN A 343 9.55 -22.22 -15.94
CA ASN A 343 10.70 -22.93 -16.49
C ASN A 343 11.28 -23.96 -15.48
N PRO A 344 10.69 -25.16 -15.40
CA PRO A 344 11.06 -26.17 -14.39
C PRO A 344 12.42 -26.83 -14.65
N ASN A 345 13.01 -26.64 -15.84
CA ASN A 345 14.31 -27.22 -16.21
C ASN A 345 15.48 -26.25 -15.97
N ASP A 346 15.26 -25.07 -15.39
CA ASP A 346 16.31 -24.10 -15.09
C ASP A 346 17.07 -24.49 -13.81
N GLU A 347 18.24 -25.12 -13.98
CA GLU A 347 19.09 -25.58 -12.86
C GLU A 347 19.54 -24.43 -11.94
N GLU A 348 19.72 -23.22 -12.48
CA GLU A 348 20.14 -22.05 -11.71
C GLU A 348 19.03 -21.61 -10.75
N LEU A 349 17.78 -21.58 -11.21
CA LEU A 349 16.63 -21.29 -10.35
C LEU A 349 16.43 -22.35 -9.25
N TRP A 350 16.65 -23.64 -9.55
CA TRP A 350 16.60 -24.68 -8.52
C TRP A 350 17.68 -24.53 -7.46
N ASN A 351 18.88 -24.10 -7.84
CA ASN A 351 19.96 -23.82 -6.89
C ASN A 351 19.64 -22.60 -6.02
N ILE A 352 19.12 -21.52 -6.61
CA ILE A 352 18.67 -20.34 -5.86
C ILE A 352 17.55 -20.71 -4.88
N LYS A 353 16.61 -21.58 -5.28
CA LYS A 353 15.53 -22.04 -4.40
C LYS A 353 16.04 -22.76 -3.16
N LYS A 354 17.04 -23.64 -3.32
CA LYS A 354 17.69 -24.31 -2.18
C LYS A 354 18.32 -23.32 -1.20
N ILE A 355 18.86 -22.20 -1.70
CA ILE A 355 19.44 -21.13 -0.87
C ILE A 355 18.35 -20.30 -0.16
N ILE A 356 17.20 -20.08 -0.80
CA ILE A 356 16.08 -19.34 -0.20
C ILE A 356 15.34 -20.19 0.85
N ASP A 357 15.24 -21.51 0.64
CA ASP A 357 14.52 -22.43 1.52
C ASP A 357 15.38 -22.96 2.68
N GLY A 358 16.71 -22.84 2.60
CA GLY A 358 17.66 -23.20 3.66
C GLY A 358 18.04 -22.00 4.53
#